data_AF-A0A382XUA7-F1
#
_entry.id   AF-A0A382XUA7-F1
#
_cell.length_a   1.000
_cell.length_b   1.000
_cell.length_c   1.000
_cell.angle_alpha   90.00
_cell.angle_beta   90.00
_cell.angle_gamma   90.00
#
_symmetry.space_group_name_H-M   'P 1'
#
loop_
_entity.id
_entity.type
_entity.pdbx_description
1 polymer ?
#
loop_
_entity_poly.entity_id
_entity_poly.type
_entity_poly.pdbx_seq_one_letter_code
_entity_poly.pdbx_strand_id
1 'polypeptide(L)' 'MKGTPMIDLLSIARTESAGGDLLSELSVLFEPADIKPDGYPDSVVWKGGNHDGTINP' A
#
# COMPACT_ATOMS: atom_id res chain seq x y z
N MET A 1 13.17 -10.89 16.63
CA MET A 1 11.79 -10.83 16.11
C MET A 1 11.60 -9.45 15.50
N LYS A 2 11.49 -9.32 14.18
CA LYS A 2 11.06 -8.04 13.58
C LYS A 2 9.55 -7.97 13.80
N GLY A 3 9.10 -7.10 14.71
CA GLY A 3 7.67 -6.83 14.88
C GLY A 3 7.10 -6.29 13.56
N THR A 4 5.85 -6.60 13.27
CA THR A 4 5.11 -5.99 12.15
C THR A 4 5.35 -4.49 12.17
N PRO A 5 5.81 -3.86 11.07
CA PRO A 5 6.06 -2.43 11.07
C PRO A 5 4.74 -1.75 11.43
N MET A 6 4.72 -1.04 12.56
CA MET A 6 3.59 -0.22 12.93
C MET A 6 3.44 0.83 11.84
N ILE A 7 2.25 0.92 11.26
CA ILE A 7 1.99 1.93 10.23
C ILE A 7 2.17 3.33 10.84
N ASP A 8 3.18 4.06 10.35
CA ASP A 8 3.44 5.44 10.78
C ASP A 8 2.60 6.41 9.94
N LEU A 9 1.32 6.51 10.32
CA LEU A 9 0.36 7.39 9.65
C LEU A 9 0.80 8.86 9.67
N LEU A 10 1.53 9.29 10.70
CA LEU A 10 1.97 10.68 10.81
C LEU A 10 3.12 10.98 9.84
N SER A 11 4.02 10.03 9.62
CA SER A 11 5.04 10.14 8.57
C SER A 11 4.40 10.24 7.19
N ILE A 12 3.46 9.34 6.87
CA ILE A 12 2.73 9.32 5.60
C ILE A 12 2.04 10.67 5.33
N ALA A 13 1.29 11.19 6.31
CA ALA A 13 0.59 12.45 6.18
C ALA A 13 1.54 13.65 5.96
N ARG A 14 2.72 13.64 6.60
CA ARG A 14 3.74 14.68 6.36
C ARG A 14 4.32 14.58 4.95
N THR A 15 4.61 13.38 4.46
CA THR A 15 5.12 13.17 3.09
C THR A 15 4.12 13.66 2.05
N GLU A 16 2.85 13.30 2.19
CA GLU A 16 1.77 13.77 1.31
C GLU A 16 1.65 15.31 1.33
N SER A 17 1.58 15.91 2.53
CA SER A 17 1.47 17.36 2.71
C SER A 17 2.65 18.13 2.11
N ALA A 18 3.86 17.54 2.15
CA ALA A 18 5.05 18.13 1.55
C ALA A 18 5.17 17.89 0.03
N GLY A 19 4.24 17.16 -0.61
CA GLY A 19 4.35 16.75 -2.01
C GLY A 19 5.51 15.79 -2.26
N GLY A 20 5.90 15.01 -1.24
CA GLY A 20 6.98 14.03 -1.31
C GLY A 20 6.58 12.72 -1.99
N ASP A 21 7.48 11.75 -1.96
CA ASP A 21 7.30 10.45 -2.61
C ASP A 21 6.41 9.50 -1.79
N LEU A 22 5.09 9.69 -1.93
CA LEU A 22 4.09 8.87 -1.26
C LEU A 22 4.07 7.42 -1.80
N LEU A 23 4.44 7.21 -3.06
CA LEU A 23 4.47 5.87 -3.66
C LEU A 23 5.53 5.00 -2.96
N SER A 24 6.73 5.53 -2.73
CA SER A 24 7.78 4.82 -2.01
C SER A 24 7.37 4.51 -0.57
N GLU A 25 6.76 5.45 0.15
CA GLU A 25 6.29 5.24 1.53
C GLU A 25 5.25 4.11 1.61
N LEU A 26 4.24 4.12 0.72
CA LEU A 26 3.20 3.09 0.71
C LEU A 26 3.72 1.73 0.24
N SER A 27 4.71 1.70 -0.66
CA SER A 27 5.31 0.46 -1.18
C SER A 27 6.17 -0.28 -0.16
N VAL A 28 6.58 0.37 0.93
CA VAL A 28 7.23 -0.29 2.08
C VAL A 28 6.21 -1.05 2.94
N LEU A 29 4.94 -0.61 2.93
CA LEU A 29 3.89 -1.11 3.82
C LEU A 29 3.02 -2.18 3.19
N PHE A 30 2.81 -2.11 1.88
CA PHE A 30 1.81 -2.93 1.19
C PHE A 30 2.39 -3.65 -0.02
N GLU A 31 1.90 -4.86 -0.27
CA GLU A 31 2.25 -5.64 -1.46
C GLU A 31 1.38 -5.19 -2.66
N PRO A 32 1.98 -4.96 -3.84
CA PRO A 32 1.20 -4.67 -5.05
C PRO A 32 0.34 -5.88 -5.45
N ALA A 33 -0.85 -5.60 -5.97
CA ALA A 33 -1.75 -6.57 -6.55
C ALA A 33 -1.57 -6.64 -8.08
N ASP A 34 -1.86 -7.81 -8.65
CA ASP A 34 -1.80 -8.01 -10.10
C ASP A 34 -2.97 -7.32 -10.82
N ILE A 35 -4.12 -7.19 -10.15
CA ILE A 35 -5.34 -6.56 -10.70
C ILE A 35 -5.15 -5.07 -10.90
N LYS A 36 -5.68 -4.55 -12.01
CA LYS A 36 -5.70 -3.12 -12.33
C LYS A 36 -7.06 -2.72 -12.88
N PRO A 37 -7.50 -1.46 -12.68
CA PRO A 37 -8.72 -0.95 -13.29
C PRO A 37 -8.61 -0.89 -14.81
N ASP A 38 -9.71 -1.20 -15.50
CA ASP A 38 -9.79 -1.04 -16.95
C ASP A 38 -9.55 0.43 -17.35
N GLY A 39 -8.72 0.64 -18.37
CA GLY A 39 -8.33 1.97 -18.83
C GLY A 39 -7.18 2.62 -18.07
N TYR A 40 -6.66 1.99 -17.00
CA TYR A 40 -5.56 2.53 -16.18
C TYR A 40 -4.44 1.50 -15.97
N PRO A 41 -3.66 1.15 -17.02
CA PRO A 41 -2.66 0.08 -16.96
C PRO A 41 -1.47 0.39 -16.04
N ASP A 42 -1.23 1.67 -15.73
CA ASP A 42 -0.13 2.13 -14.90
C ASP A 42 -0.53 2.33 -13.43
N SER A 43 -1.79 2.05 -13.07
CA SER A 43 -2.23 2.14 -11.68
C SER A 43 -1.52 1.11 -10.81
N VAL A 44 -1.12 1.55 -9.62
CA VAL A 44 -0.70 0.68 -8.53
C VAL A 44 -1.92 0.41 -7.65
N VAL A 45 -2.28 -0.87 -7.52
CA VAL A 45 -3.29 -1.36 -6.59
C VAL A 45 -2.56 -2.17 -5.54
N TRP A 46 -2.87 -1.98 -4.27
CA TRP A 46 -2.28 -2.76 -3.18
C TRP A 46 -3.26 -3.82 -2.68
N LYS A 47 -2.73 -4.98 -2.28
CA LYS A 47 -3.52 -6.02 -1.62
C LYS A 47 -4.00 -5.47 -0.26
N GLY A 48 -5.32 -5.44 -0.06
CA GLY A 48 -5.92 -5.12 1.24
C GLY A 48 -5.90 -6.35 2.17
N GLY A 49 -6.55 -6.29 3.33
CA GLY A 49 -7.03 -7.45 4.09
C GLY A 49 -6.03 -8.56 4.49
N ASN A 50 -6.57 -9.66 5.04
CA ASN A 50 -5.83 -10.92 5.23
C ASN A 50 -6.13 -11.85 4.05
N HIS A 51 -5.24 -11.89 3.05
CA HIS A 51 -5.41 -12.68 1.83
C HIS A 51 -4.79 -14.08 2.00
N ASP A 52 -5.13 -14.77 3.08
CA ASP A 52 -4.67 -16.14 3.37
C ASP A 52 -5.41 -17.22 2.56
N GLY A 53 -6.27 -16.82 1.64
CA GLY A 53 -7.09 -17.71 0.82
C GLY A 53 -8.34 -18.26 1.52
N THR A 54 -8.55 -17.93 2.80
CA THR A 54 -9.73 -18.36 3.57
C THR A 54 -10.87 -17.35 3.50
N ILE A 55 -10.56 -16.08 3.20
CA ILE A 55 -11.54 -15.02 2.99
C ILE A 55 -11.66 -14.79 1.48
N ASN A 56 -12.89 -14.72 0.96
CA ASN A 56 -13.17 -14.30 -0.41
C ASN A 56 -13.40 -12.77 -0.38
N PRO A 57 -12.38 -11.97 -0.71
CA PRO A 57 -12.47 -10.50 -0.68
C PRO A 57 -13.43 -9.95 -1.75
#